data_AF-A0A974S2G1-F1
#
_entry.id   AF-A0A974S2G1-F1
#
_cell.length_a   1.000
_cell.length_b   1.000
_cell.length_c   1.000
_cell.angle_alpha   90.00
_cell.angle_beta   90.00
_cell.angle_gamma   90.00
#
_symmetry.space_group_name_H-M   'P 1'
#
loop_
_entity.id
_entity.type
_entity.pdbx_description
1 polymer ?
#
loop_
_entity_poly.entity_id
_entity_poly.type
_entity_poly.pdbx_seq_one_letter_code
_entity_poly.pdbx_strand_id
1 'polypeptide(L)' 'MKTMIPALLAYIIVCLIVLLSPASEGYNTVVWKLLVGQLYAIPALLIVALVSFYVNKKLARN' A
#
# COMPACT_ATOMS: atom_id res chain seq x y z
N MET A 1 7.55 1.76 -15.55
CA MET A 1 6.33 2.17 -14.82
C MET A 1 5.35 1.03 -14.60
N LYS A 2 5.10 0.13 -15.57
CA LYS A 2 4.13 -0.99 -15.44
C LYS A 2 4.35 -1.90 -14.22
N THR A 3 5.59 -2.07 -13.76
CA THR A 3 5.97 -2.81 -12.54
C THR A 3 5.61 -2.12 -11.23
N MET A 4 5.50 -0.79 -11.20
CA MET A 4 5.16 -0.02 -9.99
C MET A 4 3.66 0.22 -9.84
N ILE A 5 2.88 0.10 -10.93
CA ILE A 5 1.42 0.29 -10.90
C ILE A 5 0.75 -0.63 -9.87
N PRO A 6 1.04 -1.95 -9.81
CA PRO A 6 0.43 -2.83 -8.81
C PRO A 6 0.76 -2.41 -7.37
N ALA A 7 1.99 -1.97 -7.13
CA ALA A 7 2.44 -1.56 -5.80
C ALA A 7 1.78 -0.25 -5.34
N LEU A 8 1.65 0.73 -6.24
CA LEU A 8 0.96 1.98 -5.96
C LEU A 8 -0.54 1.78 -5.74
N LEU A 9 -1.18 0.88 -6.50
CA LEU A 9 -2.57 0.52 -6.28
C LEU A 9 -2.77 -0.14 -4.91
N ALA A 10 -1.90 -1.09 -4.54
CA ALA A 10 -1.95 -1.74 -3.23
C ALA A 10 -1.82 -0.71 -2.09
N TYR A 11 -0.89 0.24 -2.21
CA TYR A 11 -0.72 1.33 -1.26
C TYR A 11 -1.99 2.18 -1.10
N ILE A 12 -2.58 2.62 -2.23
CA ILE A 12 -3.80 3.44 -2.21
C ILE A 12 -4.95 2.67 -1.56
N ILE A 13 -5.12 1.39 -1.90
CA ILE A 13 -6.16 0.54 -1.31
C ILE A 13 -6.01 0.45 0.20
N VAL A 14 -4.79 0.20 0.72
CA VAL A 14 -4.55 0.14 2.16
C VAL A 14 -4.87 1.47 2.84
N CYS A 15 -4.43 2.60 2.26
CA CYS A 15 -4.76 3.92 2.77
C CYS A 15 -6.28 4.16 2.83
N LEU A 16 -7.04 3.76 1.80
CA LEU A 16 -8.49 3.87 1.78
C LEU A 16 -9.16 2.99 2.84
N ILE A 17 -8.70 1.75 3.01
CA ILE A 17 -9.21 0.84 4.05
C ILE A 17 -9.04 1.46 5.44
N VAL A 18 -7.86 2.01 5.73
CA VAL A 18 -7.58 2.62 7.04
C VAL A 18 -8.42 3.88 7.24
N LEU A 19 -8.59 4.70 6.21
CA LEU A 19 -9.39 5.91 6.28
C LEU A 19 -10.87 5.63 6.59
N LEU A 20 -11.43 4.60 5.95
CA LEU A 20 -12.82 4.18 6.10
C LEU A 20 -13.07 3.37 7.38
N SER A 21 -12.02 2.84 8.01
CA SER A 21 -12.15 2.06 9.23
C SER A 21 -12.59 2.94 10.42
N PRO A 22 -13.44 2.43 11.32
CA PRO A 22 -13.80 3.14 12.55
C PRO A 22 -12.55 3.32 13.43
N ALA A 23 -12.49 4.44 14.14
CA ALA A 23 -11.44 4.75 15.10
C ALA A 23 -12.07 5.29 16.39
N SER A 24 -11.36 5.15 17.50
CA SER A 24 -11.77 5.67 18.80
C SER A 24 -11.92 7.19 18.80
N GLU A 25 -12.70 7.69 19.76
CA GLU A 25 -12.89 9.13 19.98
C GLU A 25 -11.54 9.82 20.20
N GLY A 26 -11.38 11.01 19.60
CA GLY A 26 -10.10 11.76 19.58
C GLY A 26 -9.12 11.31 18.49
N TYR A 27 -9.25 10.10 17.95
CA TYR A 27 -8.38 9.54 16.90
C TYR A 27 -9.08 9.43 15.54
N ASN A 28 -10.39 9.68 15.47
CA ASN A 28 -11.15 9.66 14.24
C ASN A 28 -10.95 10.93 13.39
N THR A 29 -9.70 11.30 13.12
CA THR A 29 -9.34 12.38 12.19
C THR A 29 -8.65 11.81 10.97
N VAL A 30 -8.86 12.44 9.80
CA VAL A 30 -8.26 12.00 8.53
C VAL A 30 -6.73 11.92 8.64
N VAL A 31 -6.11 12.94 9.25
CA VAL A 31 -4.65 13.01 9.41
C VAL A 31 -4.13 11.86 10.28
N TRP A 32 -4.74 11.63 11.45
CA TRP A 32 -4.31 10.55 12.34
C TRP A 32 -4.43 9.18 11.68
N LYS A 33 -5.57 8.90 11.03
CA LYS A 33 -5.80 7.65 10.31
C LYS A 33 -4.78 7.43 9.20
N LEU A 34 -4.47 8.46 8.42
CA LEU A 34 -3.50 8.34 7.34
C LEU A 34 -2.07 8.14 7.86
N LEU A 35 -1.70 8.79 8.97
CA LEU A 35 -0.40 8.59 9.63
C LEU A 35 -0.23 7.16 10.13
N VAL A 36 -1.21 6.64 10.87
CA VAL A 36 -1.20 5.25 11.35
C VAL A 36 -1.27 4.28 10.17
N GLY A 37 -2.06 4.62 9.14
CA GLY A 37 -2.18 3.83 7.92
C GLY A 37 -0.86 3.64 7.18
N GLN A 38 0.09 4.57 7.29
CA GLN A 38 1.43 4.41 6.69
C GLN A 38 2.17 3.19 7.22
N LEU A 39 1.93 2.81 8.49
CA LEU A 39 2.56 1.63 9.10
C LEU A 39 2.21 0.34 8.34
N TYR A 40 1.07 0.31 7.66
CA TYR A 40 0.63 -0.82 6.85
C TYR A 40 0.83 -0.58 5.35
N ALA A 41 0.60 0.65 4.89
CA ALA A 41 0.65 0.99 3.48
C ALA A 41 2.09 0.93 2.92
N ILE A 42 3.10 1.38 3.68
CA ILE A 42 4.50 1.34 3.26
C ILE A 42 5.01 -0.11 3.14
N PRO A 43 4.82 -1.00 4.13
CA PRO A 43 5.17 -2.42 3.95
C PRO A 43 4.46 -3.08 2.78
N ALA A 44 3.16 -2.82 2.59
CA ALA A 44 2.42 -3.35 1.46
C ALA A 44 3.00 -2.88 0.11
N LEU A 45 3.35 -1.60 -0.01
CA LEU A 45 3.99 -1.04 -1.21
C LEU A 45 5.32 -1.75 -1.50
N LEU A 46 6.19 -1.90 -0.49
CA LEU A 46 7.49 -2.54 -0.66
C LEU A 46 7.37 -4.01 -1.06
N ILE A 47 6.50 -4.76 -0.41
CA ILE A 47 6.27 -6.19 -0.71
C ILE A 47 5.75 -6.35 -2.15
N VAL A 48 4.71 -5.60 -2.52
CA VAL A 48 4.11 -5.72 -3.85
C VAL A 48 5.07 -5.24 -4.94
N ALA A 49 5.87 -4.21 -4.67
CA ALA A 49 6.92 -3.76 -5.59
C ALA A 49 7.98 -4.84 -5.80
N LEU A 50 8.44 -5.47 -4.71
CA LEU A 50 9.45 -6.53 -4.76
C LEU A 50 8.94 -7.76 -5.53
N VAL A 51 7.71 -8.22 -5.23
CA VAL A 51 7.08 -9.34 -5.93
C VAL A 51 6.90 -9.02 -7.41
N SER A 52 6.34 -7.84 -7.73
CA SER A 52 6.14 -7.40 -9.12
C SER A 52 7.46 -7.34 -9.87
N PHE A 53 8.54 -6.87 -9.23
CA PHE A 53 9.87 -6.85 -9.81
C PHE A 53 10.38 -8.25 -10.14
N TYR A 54 10.29 -9.20 -9.20
CA TYR A 54 10.74 -10.58 -9.43
C TYR A 54 9.93 -11.31 -10.51
N VAL A 55 8.60 -11.13 -10.53
CA VAL A 55 7.73 -11.74 -11.55
C VAL A 55 8.07 -11.21 -12.94
N ASN A 56 8.22 -9.89 -13.10
CA ASN A 56 8.58 -9.29 -14.38
C ASN A 56 10.00 -9.69 -14.82
N LYS A 57 10.95 -9.77 -13.88
CA LYS A 57 12.32 -10.24 -14.18
C LYS A 57 12.33 -11.71 -14.64
N LYS A 58 11.50 -12.58 -14.05
CA LYS A 58 11.35 -13.97 -14.47
C LYS A 58 10.73 -14.07 -15.87
N LEU A 59 9.68 -13.29 -16.13
CA LEU A 59 8.99 -13.27 -17.43
C LEU A 59 9.89 -12.79 -18.56
N ALA A 60 10.78 -11.81 -18.31
CA ALA A 60 11.70 -11.30 -19.31
C ALA A 60 12.91 -12.23 -19.60
N ARG A 61 13.11 -13.28 -18.80
CA ARG A 61 14.26 -14.19 -18.90
C ARG A 61 13.92 -15.54 -19.53
N ASN A 62 12.63 -15.82 -19.74
CA ASN A 62 12.10 -16.94 -20.52
C ASN A 62 11.72 -16.46 -21.92
#